data_AF-A0AAW3B1N1-F1
#
_entry.id   AF-A0AAW3B1N1-F1
#
_cell.length_a   1.000
_cell.length_b   1.000
_cell.length_c   1.000
_cell.angle_alpha   90.00
_cell.angle_beta   90.00
_cell.angle_gamma   90.00
#
_symmetry.space_group_name_H-M   'P 1'
#
loop_
_entity.id
_entity.type
_entity.pdbx_description
1 polymer ?
#
loop_
_entity_poly.entity_id
_entity_poly.type
_entity_poly.pdbx_seq_one_letter_code
_entity_poly.pdbx_strand_id
1 'polypeptide(L)'
;MDSAYLKNHVGMLLAKGIAETVTAQPSNPQEYLALYLLHQLQEEERKTTAAAHKRKVNELREEWCQKRALREKSAVDVIQRCFHRFQKRLHTKRVAEEELREMYEAAEAEAEELLDEEAAIKAAKGDEDTEEDGAGAASERHSGSLAAAALEEKETVMSEARSEFFKSQRFLLTLSKSAVGQLKHKLEDEAERVRIAQDITLGAYHRAAAQEAALVEAMTTPSMANAAPALSPAAAELAGRLAEHRDHRFICVPYVNYVAFRCVCYLLLNTTPKATNTAAKVAALLKPSVLVQQLRAFNPVAAYDRGVALKLERLVPELGSATGGDEDMDEGNGEGRRKESDALAEEGSSVPFTQPMTRQVRRAARVLRTCWLDGEYQCEVDPEEFYTEEMLEEDSAKAEVDGDENALKQKLIPTLADEIEAAAKARERVAELRSIVEAQVKQRGGIVMYGLLRFVSAAVAYRQARDAVVQQRQEMGLPMDNLDELPEDEAEDPMNDEALIDEETGELDVAGVQVLQERIGVDTEEALAKTWEARDRRQREAYSMKAISLQQQLDASEEDEEEDEGEGA
;
A
#
# COMPACT_ATOMS: atom_id res chain seq x y z
N MET A 1 14.26 -50.04 97.22
CA MET A 1 14.34 -49.20 95.99
C MET A 1 13.27 -49.59 94.97
N ASP A 2 12.79 -50.84 94.96
CA ASP A 2 11.88 -51.37 93.94
C ASP A 2 10.45 -50.77 93.95
N SER A 3 9.97 -50.31 95.11
CA SER A 3 8.61 -49.72 95.22
C SER A 3 8.45 -48.42 94.42
N ALA A 4 9.47 -47.56 94.39
CA ALA A 4 9.42 -46.31 93.62
C ALA A 4 9.47 -46.59 92.11
N TYR A 5 10.25 -47.59 91.71
CA TYR A 5 10.32 -48.05 90.32
C TYR A 5 8.95 -48.53 89.83
N LEU A 6 8.27 -49.40 90.59
CA LEU A 6 6.94 -49.92 90.23
C LEU A 6 5.87 -48.83 90.16
N LYS A 7 5.84 -47.92 91.16
CA LYS A 7 4.87 -46.82 91.18
C LYS A 7 5.02 -45.88 89.97
N ASN A 8 6.26 -45.60 89.56
CA ASN A 8 6.52 -44.67 88.48
C ASN A 8 6.34 -45.30 87.08
N HIS A 9 6.59 -46.61 86.92
CA HIS A 9 6.54 -47.25 85.59
C HIS A 9 5.20 -47.90 85.29
N VAL A 10 4.55 -48.52 86.28
CA VAL A 10 3.31 -49.29 86.05
C VAL A 10 2.15 -48.83 86.94
N GLY A 11 2.41 -47.99 87.94
CA GLY A 11 1.42 -47.60 88.95
C GLY A 11 0.16 -46.96 88.35
N MET A 12 0.30 -46.01 87.43
CA MET A 12 -0.86 -45.36 86.80
C MET A 12 -1.64 -46.29 85.84
N LEU A 13 -0.92 -47.09 85.04
CA LEU A 13 -1.52 -48.03 84.09
C LEU A 13 -2.28 -49.15 84.81
N LEU A 14 -1.69 -49.72 85.86
CA LEU A 14 -2.33 -50.73 86.69
C LEU A 14 -3.51 -50.15 87.48
N ALA A 15 -3.39 -48.93 88.01
CA ALA A 15 -4.52 -48.29 88.70
C ALA A 15 -5.74 -48.10 87.77
N LYS A 16 -5.51 -47.65 86.52
CA LYS A 16 -6.57 -47.52 85.52
C LYS A 16 -7.12 -48.89 85.08
N GLY A 17 -6.24 -49.86 84.84
CA GLY A 17 -6.66 -51.21 84.47
C GLY A 17 -7.49 -51.88 85.58
N ILE A 18 -7.08 -51.75 86.84
CA ILE A 18 -7.84 -52.25 87.99
C ILE A 18 -9.18 -51.52 88.10
N ALA A 19 -9.21 -50.19 87.96
CA ALA A 19 -10.46 -49.44 87.96
C ALA A 19 -11.43 -49.93 86.88
N GLU A 20 -10.93 -50.17 85.65
CA GLU A 20 -11.73 -50.69 84.54
C GLU A 20 -12.20 -52.14 84.76
N THR A 21 -11.39 -52.97 85.41
CA THR A 21 -11.81 -54.34 85.77
C THR A 21 -12.92 -54.34 86.84
N VAL A 22 -12.87 -53.38 87.78
CA VAL A 22 -13.89 -53.24 88.82
C VAL A 22 -15.21 -52.74 88.24
N THR A 23 -15.16 -51.86 87.24
CA THR A 23 -16.37 -51.39 86.54
C THR A 23 -16.96 -52.46 85.61
N ALA A 24 -16.13 -53.19 84.88
CA ALA A 24 -16.57 -54.22 83.92
C ALA A 24 -17.03 -55.54 84.57
N GLN A 25 -16.60 -55.83 85.81
CA GLN A 25 -16.92 -57.06 86.56
C GLN A 25 -16.80 -58.37 85.75
N PRO A 26 -15.67 -58.64 85.10
CA PRO A 26 -15.46 -59.84 84.30
C PRO A 26 -15.43 -61.10 85.19
N SER A 27 -15.86 -62.23 84.64
CA SER A 27 -15.77 -63.54 85.30
C SER A 27 -14.33 -63.96 85.61
N ASN A 28 -13.37 -63.54 84.78
CA ASN A 28 -11.93 -63.70 85.03
C ASN A 28 -11.23 -62.32 85.07
N PRO A 29 -11.08 -61.69 86.25
CA PRO A 29 -10.51 -60.36 86.38
C PRO A 29 -9.02 -60.31 86.05
N GLN A 30 -8.29 -61.41 86.25
CA GLN A 30 -6.86 -61.46 85.95
C GLN A 30 -6.60 -61.44 84.44
N GLU A 31 -7.37 -62.21 83.67
CA GLU A 31 -7.27 -62.27 82.21
C GLU A 31 -7.75 -60.97 81.56
N TYR A 32 -8.85 -60.40 82.05
CA TYR A 32 -9.35 -59.11 81.56
C TYR A 32 -8.36 -57.97 81.80
N LEU A 33 -7.75 -57.90 82.99
CA LEU A 33 -6.70 -56.92 83.29
C LEU A 33 -5.48 -57.08 82.36
N ALA A 34 -5.05 -58.32 82.12
CA ALA A 34 -3.93 -58.60 81.21
C ALA A 34 -4.23 -58.17 79.76
N LEU A 35 -5.43 -58.47 79.25
CA LEU A 35 -5.87 -58.05 77.92
C LEU A 35 -6.02 -56.52 77.81
N TYR A 36 -6.50 -55.86 78.87
CA TYR A 36 -6.58 -54.40 78.93
C TYR A 36 -5.19 -53.76 78.84
N LEU A 37 -4.21 -54.26 79.60
CA LEU A 37 -2.84 -53.76 79.55
C LEU A 37 -2.21 -53.97 78.16
N LEU A 38 -2.45 -55.13 77.52
CA LEU A 38 -2.03 -55.39 76.15
C LEU A 38 -2.70 -54.45 75.14
N HIS A 39 -4.00 -54.18 75.30
CA HIS A 39 -4.73 -53.25 74.43
C HIS A 39 -4.23 -51.81 74.58
N GLN A 40 -3.95 -51.35 75.80
CA GLN A 40 -3.36 -50.02 76.05
C GLN A 40 -1.98 -49.89 75.39
N LEU A 41 -1.13 -50.92 75.50
CA LEU A 41 0.16 -50.95 74.78
C LEU A 41 -0.04 -50.87 73.26
N GLN A 42 -1.00 -51.63 72.71
CA GLN A 42 -1.34 -51.57 71.28
C GLN A 42 -1.89 -50.20 70.85
N GLU A 43 -2.69 -49.52 71.70
CA GLU A 43 -3.17 -48.17 71.42
C GLU A 43 -2.06 -47.13 71.44
N GLU A 44 -1.11 -47.24 72.37
CA GLU A 44 0.07 -46.38 72.42
C GLU A 44 0.95 -46.61 71.19
N GLU A 45 1.20 -47.85 70.79
CA GLU A 45 1.88 -48.20 69.54
C GLU A 45 1.14 -47.64 68.31
N ARG A 46 -0.20 -47.75 68.25
CA ARG A 46 -1.00 -47.15 67.18
C ARG A 46 -0.93 -45.62 67.16
N LYS A 47 -0.92 -44.96 68.32
CA LYS A 47 -0.76 -43.51 68.43
C LYS A 47 0.63 -43.06 67.98
N THR A 48 1.68 -43.77 68.37
CA THR A 48 3.06 -43.45 67.93
C THR A 48 3.25 -43.67 66.43
N THR A 49 2.73 -44.76 65.88
CA THR A 49 2.77 -45.04 64.43
C THR A 49 1.94 -44.04 63.63
N ALA A 50 0.75 -43.65 64.09
CA ALA A 50 -0.05 -42.58 63.47
C ALA A 50 0.66 -41.21 63.53
N ALA A 51 1.31 -40.89 64.65
CA ALA A 51 2.11 -39.67 64.78
C ALA A 51 3.34 -39.69 63.84
N ALA A 52 4.02 -40.83 63.71
CA ALA A 52 5.14 -41.01 62.78
C ALA A 52 4.67 -40.91 61.32
N HIS A 53 3.53 -41.50 60.98
CA HIS A 53 2.93 -41.38 59.64
C HIS A 53 2.59 -39.92 59.32
N LYS A 54 1.98 -39.18 60.27
CA LYS A 54 1.66 -37.76 60.08
C LYS A 54 2.92 -36.90 59.86
N ARG A 55 4.01 -37.18 60.60
CA ARG A 55 5.31 -36.52 60.38
C ARG A 55 5.84 -36.77 58.97
N LYS A 56 5.85 -38.04 58.54
CA LYS A 56 6.29 -38.43 57.19
C LYS A 56 5.47 -37.77 56.08
N VAL A 57 4.15 -37.67 56.24
CA VAL A 57 3.29 -36.98 55.26
C VAL A 57 3.59 -35.48 55.20
N ASN A 58 3.84 -34.84 56.35
CA ASN A 58 4.22 -33.43 56.39
C ASN A 58 5.58 -33.19 55.73
N GLU A 59 6.58 -34.04 56.01
CA GLU A 59 7.90 -33.98 55.37
C GLU A 59 7.78 -34.10 53.84
N LEU A 60 7.03 -35.09 53.34
CA LEU A 60 6.77 -35.25 51.91
C LEU A 60 6.06 -34.04 51.30
N ARG A 61 5.14 -33.42 52.03
CA ARG A 61 4.45 -32.20 51.59
C ARG A 61 5.40 -31.02 51.51
N GLU A 62 6.25 -30.82 52.50
CA GLU A 62 7.26 -29.76 52.51
C GLU A 62 8.27 -29.94 51.38
N GLU A 63 8.79 -31.15 51.18
CA GLU A 63 9.67 -31.47 50.05
C GLU A 63 9.00 -31.20 48.70
N TRP A 64 7.74 -31.59 48.54
CA TRP A 64 7.00 -31.35 47.31
C TRP A 64 6.78 -29.85 47.06
N CYS A 65 6.40 -29.10 48.09
CA CYS A 65 6.26 -27.64 48.03
C CYS A 65 7.58 -26.95 47.65
N GLN A 66 8.70 -27.36 48.25
CA GLN A 66 10.03 -26.82 47.92
C GLN A 66 10.42 -27.14 46.47
N LYS A 67 10.27 -28.39 46.04
CA LYS A 67 10.55 -28.80 44.65
C LYS A 67 9.67 -28.04 43.66
N ARG A 68 8.39 -27.83 43.98
CA ARG A 68 7.47 -27.04 43.18
C ARG A 68 7.88 -25.57 43.10
N ALA A 69 8.20 -24.94 44.24
CA ALA A 69 8.64 -23.54 44.29
C ALA A 69 9.92 -23.31 43.47
N LEU A 70 10.87 -24.25 43.51
CA LEU A 70 12.08 -24.19 42.67
C LEU A 70 11.76 -24.29 41.17
N ARG A 71 10.84 -25.17 40.78
CA ARG A 71 10.39 -25.29 39.38
C ARG A 71 9.69 -24.02 38.91
N GLU A 72 8.77 -23.48 39.71
CA GLU A 72 8.07 -22.23 39.40
C GLU A 72 9.06 -21.06 39.28
N LYS A 73 10.02 -20.93 40.21
CA LYS A 73 11.09 -19.93 40.11
C LYS A 73 11.89 -20.07 38.81
N SER A 74 12.30 -21.29 38.46
CA SER A 74 13.06 -21.52 37.22
C SER A 74 12.26 -21.17 35.96
N ALA A 75 10.95 -21.43 35.94
CA ALA A 75 10.07 -21.07 34.84
C ALA A 75 9.92 -19.54 34.73
N VAL A 76 9.74 -18.85 35.86
CA VAL A 76 9.69 -17.39 35.92
C VAL A 76 10.99 -16.79 35.39
N ASP A 77 12.16 -17.30 35.81
CA ASP A 77 13.46 -16.82 35.35
C ASP A 77 13.66 -17.02 33.82
N VAL A 78 13.13 -18.11 33.25
CA VAL A 78 13.15 -18.34 31.80
C VAL A 78 12.24 -17.34 31.08
N ILE A 79 11.00 -17.18 31.54
CA ILE A 79 10.03 -16.23 30.95
C ILE A 79 10.59 -14.81 31.02
N GLN A 80 11.11 -14.39 32.18
CA GLN A 80 11.71 -13.07 32.35
C GLN A 80 12.90 -12.89 31.40
N ARG A 81 13.83 -13.84 31.29
CA ARG A 81 14.95 -13.74 30.33
C ARG A 81 14.49 -13.67 28.88
N CYS A 82 13.43 -14.39 28.51
CA CYS A 82 12.85 -14.30 27.17
C CYS A 82 12.18 -12.94 26.93
N PHE A 83 11.44 -12.43 27.91
CA PHE A 83 10.79 -11.13 27.86
C PHE A 83 11.79 -9.97 27.75
N HIS A 84 12.84 -9.95 28.57
CA HIS A 84 13.91 -8.93 28.47
C HIS A 84 14.64 -8.99 27.13
N ARG A 85 14.89 -10.20 26.59
CA ARG A 85 15.47 -10.34 25.24
C ARG A 85 14.53 -9.80 24.16
N PHE A 86 13.23 -10.06 24.28
CA PHE A 86 12.22 -9.52 23.36
C PHE A 86 12.15 -8.00 23.45
N GLN A 87 12.08 -7.43 24.66
CA GLN A 87 12.09 -5.99 24.88
C GLN A 87 13.35 -5.33 24.31
N LYS A 88 14.53 -5.89 24.58
CA LYS A 88 15.80 -5.39 24.01
C LYS A 88 15.76 -5.41 22.48
N ARG A 89 15.32 -6.52 21.87
CA ARG A 89 15.21 -6.65 20.41
C ARG A 89 14.20 -5.65 19.81
N LEU A 90 13.11 -5.41 20.51
CA LEU A 90 12.08 -4.46 20.08
C LEU A 90 12.58 -3.02 20.19
N HIS A 91 13.28 -2.68 21.27
CA HIS A 91 13.91 -1.38 21.44
C HIS A 91 14.97 -1.11 20.38
N THR A 92 15.89 -2.06 20.12
CA THR A 92 16.89 -1.92 19.05
C THR A 92 16.26 -1.75 17.67
N LYS A 93 15.14 -2.43 17.41
CA LYS A 93 14.41 -2.25 16.15
C LYS A 93 13.77 -0.86 16.04
N ARG A 94 13.23 -0.32 17.14
CA ARG A 94 12.66 1.04 17.16
C ARG A 94 13.73 2.10 16.92
N VAL A 95 14.87 1.99 17.59
CA VAL A 95 16.00 2.92 17.40
C VAL A 95 16.49 2.88 15.96
N ALA A 96 16.72 1.70 15.39
CA ALA A 96 17.13 1.58 13.98
C ALA A 96 16.07 2.13 13.00
N GLU A 97 14.79 2.02 13.34
CA GLU A 97 13.69 2.57 12.54
C GLU A 97 13.59 4.09 12.65
N GLU A 98 13.90 4.66 13.82
CA GLU A 98 14.01 6.09 14.06
C GLU A 98 15.20 6.68 13.28
N GLU A 99 16.36 6.03 13.31
CA GLU A 99 17.53 6.41 12.49
C GLU A 99 17.21 6.38 10.99
N LEU A 100 16.47 5.37 10.51
CA LEU A 100 16.00 5.31 9.13
C LEU A 100 15.01 6.43 8.79
N ARG A 101 14.17 6.84 9.74
CA ARG A 101 13.24 7.95 9.57
C ARG A 101 14.00 9.28 9.45
N GLU A 102 14.97 9.51 10.32
CA GLU A 102 15.82 10.71 10.27
C GLU A 102 16.61 10.77 8.95
N MET A 103 17.18 9.65 8.49
CA MET A 103 17.86 9.59 7.18
C MET A 103 16.90 9.85 6.01
N TYR A 104 15.66 9.36 6.09
CA TYR A 104 14.65 9.61 5.07
C TYR A 104 14.26 11.10 5.01
N GLU A 105 13.97 11.70 6.16
CA GLU A 105 13.59 13.11 6.25
C GLU A 105 14.75 14.03 5.82
N ALA A 106 15.99 13.68 6.17
CA ALA A 106 17.18 14.40 5.71
C ALA A 106 17.38 14.28 4.19
N ALA A 107 17.16 13.10 3.60
CA ALA A 107 17.26 12.91 2.16
C ALA A 107 16.16 13.66 1.39
N GLU A 108 14.93 13.71 1.91
CA GLU A 108 13.84 14.48 1.31
C GLU A 108 14.13 15.99 1.35
N ALA A 109 14.63 16.50 2.49
CA ALA A 109 15.04 17.89 2.63
C ALA A 109 16.21 18.27 1.71
N GLU A 110 17.25 17.42 1.62
CA GLU A 110 18.39 17.63 0.72
C GLU A 110 17.95 17.69 -0.75
N ALA A 111 17.00 16.83 -1.15
CA ALA A 111 16.47 16.85 -2.50
C ALA A 111 15.65 18.12 -2.78
N GLU A 112 14.88 18.59 -1.81
CA GLU A 112 14.12 19.85 -1.90
C GLU A 112 15.06 21.06 -2.05
N GLU A 113 16.13 21.14 -1.25
CA GLU A 113 17.16 22.18 -1.37
C GLU A 113 17.80 22.18 -2.78
N LEU A 114 18.18 21.00 -3.30
CA LEU A 114 18.77 20.88 -4.65
C LEU A 114 17.80 21.29 -5.76
N LEU A 115 16.51 21.01 -5.60
CA LEU A 115 15.47 21.40 -6.58
C LEU A 115 15.20 22.91 -6.53
N ASP A 116 15.22 23.52 -5.35
CA ASP A 116 15.11 24.96 -5.17
C ASP A 116 16.33 25.69 -5.77
N GLU A 117 17.54 25.16 -5.57
CA GLU A 117 18.76 25.64 -6.22
C GLU A 117 18.68 25.52 -7.75
N GLU A 118 18.19 24.39 -8.27
CA GLU A 118 17.97 24.21 -9.72
C GLU A 118 17.00 25.28 -10.26
N ALA A 119 15.89 25.53 -9.55
CA ALA A 119 14.92 26.54 -9.94
C ALA A 119 15.52 27.96 -9.90
N ALA A 120 16.34 28.27 -8.90
CA ALA A 120 17.05 29.54 -8.81
C ALA A 120 18.07 29.73 -9.95
N ILE A 121 18.80 28.68 -10.31
CA ILE A 121 19.74 28.70 -11.45
C ILE A 121 18.99 28.92 -12.76
N LYS A 122 17.87 28.22 -12.98
CA LYS A 122 17.03 28.41 -14.18
C LYS A 122 16.47 29.83 -14.25
N ALA A 123 16.02 30.40 -13.13
CA ALA A 123 15.56 31.77 -13.07
C ALA A 123 16.67 32.78 -13.40
N ALA A 124 17.88 32.57 -12.86
CA ALA A 124 19.04 33.44 -13.13
C ALA A 124 19.48 33.41 -14.60
N LYS A 125 19.41 32.24 -15.25
CA LYS A 125 19.74 32.08 -16.68
C LYS A 125 18.65 32.59 -17.61
N GLY A 126 17.39 32.46 -17.24
CA GLY A 126 16.27 33.01 -18.00
C GLY A 126 16.35 34.54 -18.16
N ASP A 127 17.02 35.24 -17.24
CA ASP A 127 17.30 36.68 -17.31
C ASP A 127 18.51 37.03 -18.19
N GLU A 128 19.44 36.09 -18.47
CA GLU A 128 20.62 36.34 -19.33
C GLU A 128 20.35 35.99 -20.81
N ASP A 129 19.55 34.97 -21.12
CA ASP A 129 19.26 34.53 -22.50
C ASP A 129 18.17 35.35 -23.21
N THR A 130 17.56 36.35 -22.54
CA THR A 130 16.55 37.24 -23.15
C THR A 130 17.16 38.43 -23.91
N GLU A 131 18.49 38.66 -23.85
CA GLU A 131 19.11 39.83 -24.50
C GLU A 131 19.84 39.55 -25.84
N GLU A 132 20.16 38.30 -26.23
CA GLU A 132 21.07 38.08 -27.37
C GLU A 132 20.73 37.03 -28.45
N ASP A 133 19.52 36.46 -28.54
CA ASP A 133 19.11 35.71 -29.75
C ASP A 133 17.91 36.32 -30.49
N GLY A 134 18.21 36.80 -31.70
CA GLY A 134 17.37 37.63 -32.55
C GLY A 134 16.02 37.05 -32.94
N ALA A 135 15.01 37.92 -32.83
CA ALA A 135 13.86 38.10 -33.72
C ALA A 135 13.54 36.98 -34.74
N GLY A 136 12.35 36.38 -34.59
CA GLY A 136 11.63 35.84 -35.75
C GLY A 136 10.56 34.79 -35.48
N ALA A 137 9.36 35.23 -35.10
CA ALA A 137 8.09 34.67 -35.61
C ALA A 137 7.51 33.34 -35.06
N ALA A 138 7.63 33.02 -33.76
CA ALA A 138 6.83 31.92 -33.17
C ALA A 138 6.07 32.25 -31.87
N SER A 139 6.46 33.28 -31.11
CA SER A 139 5.92 33.47 -29.75
C SER A 139 4.60 34.25 -29.64
N GLU A 140 4.17 34.99 -30.67
CA GLU A 140 3.02 35.91 -30.55
C GLU A 140 1.66 35.33 -31.01
N ARG A 141 1.57 34.04 -31.36
CA ARG A 141 0.29 33.44 -31.85
C ARG A 141 -0.33 32.36 -30.98
N HIS A 142 0.30 31.94 -29.88
CA HIS A 142 -0.23 30.84 -29.05
C HIS A 142 -0.50 31.17 -27.58
N SER A 143 -0.18 32.37 -27.10
CA SER A 143 -0.35 32.76 -25.68
C SER A 143 -1.81 33.00 -25.22
N GLY A 144 -2.81 32.53 -25.99
CA GLY A 144 -4.23 32.68 -25.66
C GLY A 144 -5.13 31.57 -26.20
N SER A 145 -4.57 30.45 -26.65
CA SER A 145 -5.36 29.29 -27.08
C SER A 145 -5.56 28.33 -25.91
N LEU A 146 -6.75 27.75 -25.77
CA LEU A 146 -7.05 26.69 -24.78
C LEU A 146 -6.03 25.54 -24.84
N ALA A 147 -5.50 25.22 -26.03
CA ALA A 147 -4.50 24.18 -26.20
C ALA A 147 -3.12 24.54 -25.59
N ALA A 148 -2.77 25.83 -25.56
CA ALA A 148 -1.55 26.31 -24.93
C ALA A 148 -1.68 26.35 -23.40
N ALA A 149 -2.84 26.77 -22.88
CA ALA A 149 -3.13 26.69 -21.44
C ALA A 149 -3.13 25.24 -20.93
N ALA A 150 -3.72 24.31 -21.69
CA ALA A 150 -3.70 22.88 -21.37
C ALA A 150 -2.28 22.27 -21.42
N LEU A 151 -1.40 22.78 -22.29
CA LEU A 151 0.01 22.36 -22.29
C LEU A 151 0.74 22.89 -21.06
N GLU A 152 0.55 24.16 -20.71
CA GLU A 152 1.16 24.76 -19.52
C GLU A 152 0.75 23.98 -18.25
N GLU A 153 -0.52 23.64 -18.09
CA GLU A 153 -0.99 22.79 -17.00
C GLU A 153 -0.33 21.39 -16.99
N LYS A 154 -0.20 20.75 -18.16
CA LYS A 154 0.50 19.45 -18.23
C LYS A 154 1.98 19.59 -17.90
N GLU A 155 2.62 20.69 -18.27
CA GLU A 155 4.02 20.98 -17.94
C GLU A 155 4.22 21.28 -16.45
N THR A 156 3.27 21.95 -15.79
CA THR A 156 3.31 22.13 -14.33
C THR A 156 3.18 20.80 -13.60
N VAL A 157 2.21 19.96 -13.99
CA VAL A 157 2.03 18.61 -13.44
C VAL A 157 3.28 17.75 -13.66
N MET A 158 3.92 17.85 -14.82
CA MET A 158 5.18 17.16 -15.11
C MET A 158 6.33 17.64 -14.21
N SER A 159 6.45 18.95 -13.99
CA SER A 159 7.45 19.54 -13.10
C SER A 159 7.26 19.11 -11.64
N GLU A 160 6.01 19.11 -11.15
CA GLU A 160 5.67 18.62 -9.81
C GLU A 160 5.98 17.13 -9.65
N ALA A 161 5.59 16.31 -10.63
CA ALA A 161 5.88 14.88 -10.62
C ALA A 161 7.39 14.58 -10.69
N ARG A 162 8.16 15.38 -11.44
CA ARG A 162 9.63 15.34 -11.47
C ARG A 162 10.21 15.63 -10.09
N SER A 163 9.75 16.70 -9.44
CA SER A 163 10.18 17.10 -8.10
C SER A 163 9.96 15.97 -7.09
N GLU A 164 8.74 15.42 -7.05
CA GLU A 164 8.37 14.31 -6.17
C GLU A 164 9.19 13.02 -6.44
N PHE A 165 9.52 12.76 -7.71
CA PHE A 165 10.41 11.66 -8.08
C PHE A 165 11.80 11.85 -7.49
N PHE A 166 12.43 13.03 -7.62
CA PHE A 166 13.76 13.25 -7.07
C PHE A 166 13.80 13.27 -5.54
N LYS A 167 12.75 13.78 -4.88
CA LYS A 167 12.59 13.68 -3.42
C LYS A 167 12.59 12.23 -2.95
N SER A 168 11.78 11.38 -3.57
CA SER A 168 11.70 9.95 -3.22
C SER A 168 12.95 9.15 -3.64
N GLN A 169 13.60 9.54 -4.75
CA GLN A 169 14.81 8.91 -5.27
C GLN A 169 16.04 9.17 -4.40
N ARG A 170 16.16 10.36 -3.79
CA ARG A 170 17.32 10.72 -2.95
C ARG A 170 17.52 9.73 -1.80
N PHE A 171 16.44 9.32 -1.15
CA PHE A 171 16.51 8.30 -0.10
C PHE A 171 17.06 6.95 -0.60
N LEU A 172 16.78 6.55 -1.85
CA LEU A 172 17.27 5.29 -2.41
C LEU A 172 18.79 5.25 -2.55
N LEU A 173 19.44 6.41 -2.69
CA LEU A 173 20.90 6.52 -2.69
C LEU A 173 21.52 6.03 -1.37
N THR A 174 20.79 6.18 -0.27
CA THR A 174 21.22 5.76 1.07
C THR A 174 20.91 4.28 1.38
N LEU A 175 20.04 3.63 0.60
CA LEU A 175 19.58 2.28 0.89
C LEU A 175 20.71 1.25 0.84
N SER A 176 20.80 0.40 1.87
CA SER A 176 21.74 -0.70 1.91
C SER A 176 21.14 -2.00 1.36
N LYS A 177 22.01 -2.90 0.85
CA LYS A 177 21.59 -4.23 0.40
C LYS A 177 20.92 -5.06 1.51
N SER A 178 21.29 -4.82 2.77
CA SER A 178 20.69 -5.50 3.93
C SER A 178 19.28 -5.01 4.20
N ALA A 179 18.98 -3.72 4.03
CA ALA A 179 17.63 -3.18 4.17
C ALA A 179 16.66 -3.81 3.16
N VAL A 180 17.04 -3.85 1.88
CA VAL A 180 16.27 -4.52 0.83
C VAL A 180 16.16 -6.02 1.09
N GLY A 181 17.26 -6.67 1.53
CA GLY A 181 17.26 -8.09 1.88
C GLY A 181 16.30 -8.43 3.02
N GLN A 182 16.20 -7.57 4.05
CA GLN A 182 15.23 -7.74 5.12
C GLN A 182 13.80 -7.60 4.63
N LEU A 183 13.52 -6.64 3.74
CA LEU A 183 12.19 -6.45 3.17
C LEU A 183 11.76 -7.63 2.29
N LYS A 184 12.70 -8.19 1.52
CA LYS A 184 12.51 -9.45 0.77
C LYS A 184 12.23 -10.62 1.70
N HIS A 185 13.00 -10.81 2.78
CA HIS A 185 12.74 -11.91 3.72
C HIS A 185 11.41 -11.75 4.45
N LYS A 186 11.00 -10.53 4.81
CA LYS A 186 9.65 -10.28 5.35
C LYS A 186 8.57 -10.71 4.35
N LEU A 187 8.75 -10.43 3.06
CA LEU A 187 7.81 -10.86 2.01
C LEU A 187 7.70 -12.39 1.95
N GLU A 188 8.82 -13.11 2.06
CA GLU A 188 8.85 -14.58 2.10
C GLU A 188 8.17 -15.13 3.37
N ASP A 189 8.50 -14.57 4.54
CA ASP A 189 7.96 -14.98 5.84
C ASP A 189 6.44 -14.73 5.94
N GLU A 190 5.93 -13.69 5.28
CA GLU A 190 4.52 -13.29 5.31
C GLU A 190 3.73 -13.69 4.06
N ALA A 191 4.28 -14.61 3.24
CA ALA A 191 3.68 -15.03 1.97
C ALA A 191 2.23 -15.52 2.10
N GLU A 192 1.87 -16.19 3.22
CA GLU A 192 0.49 -16.63 3.45
C GLU A 192 -0.48 -15.45 3.68
N ARG A 193 -0.02 -14.38 4.33
CA ARG A 193 -0.83 -13.15 4.50
C ARG A 193 -1.04 -12.46 3.15
N VAL A 194 -0.01 -12.45 2.31
CA VAL A 194 -0.10 -11.95 0.94
C VAL A 194 -1.12 -12.77 0.15
N ARG A 195 -1.07 -14.11 0.22
CA ARG A 195 -2.02 -15.01 -0.45
C ARG A 195 -3.46 -14.74 -0.03
N ILE A 196 -3.72 -14.59 1.28
CA ILE A 196 -5.07 -14.27 1.80
C ILE A 196 -5.55 -12.92 1.25
N ALA A 197 -4.68 -11.91 1.19
CA ALA A 197 -5.04 -10.61 0.64
C ALA A 197 -5.28 -10.67 -0.89
N GLN A 198 -4.49 -11.46 -1.63
CA GLN A 198 -4.74 -11.73 -3.05
C GLN A 198 -6.11 -12.36 -3.27
N ASP A 199 -6.51 -13.34 -2.44
CA ASP A 199 -7.84 -13.97 -2.53
C ASP A 199 -8.97 -12.93 -2.30
N ILE A 200 -8.77 -11.99 -1.37
CA ILE A 200 -9.72 -10.90 -1.10
C ILE A 200 -9.82 -9.95 -2.30
N THR A 201 -8.70 -9.60 -2.93
CA THR A 201 -8.67 -8.74 -4.12
C THR A 201 -9.25 -9.44 -5.34
N LEU A 202 -8.98 -10.73 -5.53
CA LEU A 202 -9.61 -11.55 -6.57
C LEU A 202 -11.14 -11.59 -6.40
N GLY A 203 -11.61 -11.73 -5.16
CA GLY A 203 -13.03 -11.62 -4.85
C GLY A 203 -13.62 -10.26 -5.23
N ALA A 204 -12.91 -9.17 -4.94
CA ALA A 204 -13.33 -7.82 -5.31
C ALA A 204 -13.35 -7.61 -6.83
N TYR A 205 -12.36 -8.14 -7.55
CA TYR A 205 -12.34 -8.15 -9.02
C TYR A 205 -13.57 -8.86 -9.60
N HIS A 206 -13.86 -10.09 -9.17
CA HIS A 206 -15.02 -10.82 -9.69
C HIS A 206 -16.34 -10.10 -9.40
N ARG A 207 -16.46 -9.45 -8.24
CA ARG A 207 -17.62 -8.61 -7.94
C ARG A 207 -17.67 -7.42 -8.87
N ALA A 208 -16.61 -6.62 -8.97
CA ALA A 208 -16.56 -5.45 -9.86
C ALA A 208 -16.90 -5.81 -11.32
N ALA A 209 -16.37 -6.92 -11.83
CA ALA A 209 -16.66 -7.42 -13.17
C ALA A 209 -18.13 -7.86 -13.34
N ALA A 210 -18.73 -8.52 -12.35
CA ALA A 210 -20.14 -8.91 -12.39
C ALA A 210 -21.08 -7.68 -12.35
N GLN A 211 -20.74 -6.70 -11.51
CA GLN A 211 -21.45 -5.42 -11.44
C GLN A 211 -21.38 -4.68 -12.78
N GLU A 212 -20.21 -4.70 -13.40
CA GLU A 212 -19.96 -4.08 -14.70
C GLU A 212 -20.81 -4.70 -15.81
N ALA A 213 -20.79 -6.04 -15.91
CA ALA A 213 -21.61 -6.76 -16.86
C ALA A 213 -23.11 -6.47 -16.69
N ALA A 214 -23.59 -6.41 -15.44
CA ALA A 214 -24.98 -6.09 -15.15
C ALA A 214 -25.36 -4.65 -15.52
N LEU A 215 -24.46 -3.68 -15.36
CA LEU A 215 -24.68 -2.29 -15.79
C LEU A 215 -24.76 -2.20 -17.31
N VAL A 216 -23.85 -2.84 -18.04
CA VAL A 216 -23.87 -2.86 -19.51
C VAL A 216 -25.15 -3.52 -20.03
N GLU A 217 -25.59 -4.63 -19.43
CA GLU A 217 -26.85 -5.29 -19.77
C GLU A 217 -28.05 -4.35 -19.51
N ALA A 218 -28.09 -3.65 -18.38
CA ALA A 218 -29.16 -2.72 -18.07
C ALA A 218 -29.22 -1.53 -19.04
N MET A 219 -28.08 -0.99 -19.48
CA MET A 219 -27.99 0.15 -20.40
C MET A 219 -28.31 -0.22 -21.86
N THR A 220 -28.09 -1.49 -22.26
CA THR A 220 -28.38 -1.98 -23.61
C THR A 220 -29.84 -2.39 -23.81
N THR A 221 -30.67 -2.37 -22.76
CA THR A 221 -32.12 -2.58 -22.90
C THR A 221 -32.80 -1.35 -23.53
N PRO A 222 -33.67 -1.51 -24.55
CA PRO A 222 -34.26 -0.38 -25.26
C PRO A 222 -35.24 0.37 -24.35
N SER A 223 -34.79 1.51 -23.81
CA SER A 223 -35.68 2.48 -23.17
C SER A 223 -36.34 3.34 -24.25
N MET A 224 -37.67 3.30 -24.32
CA MET A 224 -38.51 4.05 -25.29
C MET A 224 -38.62 5.56 -24.99
N ALA A 225 -37.60 6.18 -24.38
CA ALA A 225 -37.65 7.60 -24.00
C ALA A 225 -36.39 8.34 -24.47
N ASN A 226 -36.59 9.31 -25.39
CA ASN A 226 -35.58 10.23 -25.93
C ASN A 226 -35.11 11.30 -24.90
N ALA A 227 -34.84 10.91 -23.66
CA ALA A 227 -34.20 11.80 -22.69
C ALA A 227 -32.83 11.24 -22.34
N ALA A 228 -31.88 12.13 -22.05
CA ALA A 228 -30.47 11.88 -21.72
C ALA A 228 -30.22 10.60 -20.89
N PRO A 229 -29.03 9.99 -20.95
CA PRO A 229 -28.74 8.68 -20.36
C PRO A 229 -28.62 8.77 -18.84
N ALA A 230 -29.70 9.11 -18.14
CA ALA A 230 -29.83 8.87 -16.73
C ALA A 230 -29.84 7.34 -16.54
N LEU A 231 -28.91 6.83 -15.71
CA LEU A 231 -28.92 5.44 -15.25
C LEU A 231 -30.35 5.07 -14.86
N SER A 232 -30.89 3.99 -15.44
CA SER A 232 -32.23 3.54 -15.08
C SER A 232 -32.32 3.40 -13.55
N PRO A 233 -33.46 3.68 -12.90
CA PRO A 233 -33.59 3.57 -11.44
C PRO A 233 -33.16 2.18 -10.92
N ALA A 234 -33.35 1.13 -11.73
CA ALA A 234 -32.88 -0.22 -11.45
C ALA A 234 -31.35 -0.34 -11.51
N ALA A 235 -30.68 0.31 -12.46
CA ALA A 235 -29.22 0.37 -12.54
C ALA A 235 -28.62 1.20 -11.37
N ALA A 236 -29.25 2.30 -10.99
CA ALA A 236 -28.84 3.12 -9.84
C ALA A 236 -29.02 2.37 -8.50
N GLU A 237 -30.15 1.67 -8.31
CA GLU A 237 -30.38 0.83 -7.12
C GLU A 237 -29.41 -0.36 -7.06
N LEU A 238 -29.13 -0.98 -8.21
CA LEU A 238 -28.14 -2.05 -8.31
C LEU A 238 -26.75 -1.50 -7.94
N ALA A 239 -26.32 -0.38 -8.52
CA ALA A 239 -25.05 0.27 -8.20
C ALA A 239 -24.92 0.61 -6.71
N GLY A 240 -25.98 1.15 -6.08
CA GLY A 240 -25.99 1.47 -4.65
C GLY A 240 -25.91 0.23 -3.73
N ARG A 241 -26.55 -0.89 -4.09
CA ARG A 241 -26.44 -2.16 -3.35
C ARG A 241 -25.07 -2.83 -3.51
N LEU A 242 -24.36 -2.45 -4.56
CA LEU A 242 -23.07 -3.00 -4.97
C LEU A 242 -21.87 -2.16 -4.50
N ALA A 243 -22.13 -0.95 -3.97
CA ALA A 243 -21.15 -0.12 -3.29
C ALA A 243 -20.70 -0.79 -1.98
N GLU A 244 -19.71 -1.65 -2.08
CA GLU A 244 -19.07 -2.27 -0.91
C GLU A 244 -18.12 -1.26 -0.27
N HIS A 245 -18.44 -0.83 0.95
CA HIS A 245 -17.46 -0.17 1.80
C HIS A 245 -16.52 -1.21 2.41
N ARG A 246 -15.22 -1.06 2.15
CA ARG A 246 -14.18 -1.86 2.80
C ARG A 246 -13.86 -1.29 4.19
N ASP A 247 -13.42 -2.17 5.10
CA ASP A 247 -12.95 -1.74 6.42
C ASP A 247 -11.45 -1.40 6.34
N HIS A 248 -11.14 -0.10 6.23
CA HIS A 248 -9.77 0.39 6.08
C HIS A 248 -9.03 0.59 7.42
N ARG A 249 -9.60 0.13 8.54
CA ARG A 249 -8.92 0.18 9.85
C ARG A 249 -7.59 -0.58 9.86
N PHE A 250 -7.46 -1.60 9.01
CA PHE A 250 -6.25 -2.44 8.93
C PHE A 250 -5.87 -2.74 7.48
N ILE A 251 -4.94 -1.95 6.95
CA ILE A 251 -4.29 -2.21 5.67
C ILE A 251 -3.36 -3.41 5.80
N CYS A 252 -3.43 -4.34 4.84
CA CYS A 252 -2.54 -5.49 4.76
C CYS A 252 -1.15 -5.05 4.27
N VAL A 253 -0.33 -4.54 5.17
CA VAL A 253 1.05 -4.09 4.84
C VAL A 253 1.91 -5.16 4.13
N PRO A 254 1.86 -6.46 4.48
CA PRO A 254 2.58 -7.48 3.72
C PRO A 254 2.17 -7.53 2.24
N TYR A 255 0.89 -7.31 1.95
CA TYR A 255 0.37 -7.26 0.60
C TYR A 255 0.81 -5.99 -0.14
N VAL A 256 0.82 -4.84 0.53
CA VAL A 256 1.40 -3.60 -0.05
C VAL A 256 2.89 -3.78 -0.36
N ASN A 257 3.64 -4.51 0.47
CA ASN A 257 5.05 -4.83 0.21
C ASN A 257 5.21 -5.69 -1.05
N TYR A 258 4.35 -6.70 -1.18
CA TYR A 258 4.26 -7.53 -2.38
C TYR A 258 3.97 -6.68 -3.63
N VAL A 259 2.97 -5.79 -3.57
CA VAL A 259 2.59 -4.91 -4.69
C VAL A 259 3.72 -3.95 -5.06
N ALA A 260 4.34 -3.28 -4.08
CA ALA A 260 5.46 -2.36 -4.32
C ALA A 260 6.61 -3.07 -5.05
N PHE A 261 7.04 -4.24 -4.55
CA PHE A 261 8.07 -5.03 -5.21
C PHE A 261 7.65 -5.57 -6.57
N ARG A 262 6.38 -5.89 -6.76
CA ARG A 262 5.86 -6.32 -8.06
C ARG A 262 5.92 -5.19 -9.08
N CYS A 263 5.54 -3.96 -8.70
CA CYS A 263 5.70 -2.79 -9.57
C CYS A 263 7.17 -2.49 -9.87
N VAL A 264 8.07 -2.68 -8.90
CA VAL A 264 9.53 -2.61 -9.16
C VAL A 264 9.97 -3.63 -10.21
N CYS A 265 9.51 -4.88 -10.11
CA CYS A 265 9.79 -5.90 -11.13
C CYS A 265 9.22 -5.52 -12.50
N TYR A 266 8.02 -4.92 -12.55
CA TYR A 266 7.44 -4.41 -13.79
C TYR A 266 8.31 -3.32 -14.40
N LEU A 267 8.69 -2.29 -13.64
CA LEU A 267 9.46 -1.16 -14.15
C LEU A 267 10.90 -1.54 -14.53
N LEU A 268 11.60 -2.32 -13.69
CA LEU A 268 13.04 -2.59 -13.86
C LEU A 268 13.35 -3.82 -14.72
N LEU A 269 12.47 -4.83 -14.71
CA LEU A 269 12.77 -6.16 -15.27
C LEU A 269 11.83 -6.56 -16.41
N ASN A 270 10.85 -5.70 -16.74
CA ASN A 270 9.80 -5.99 -17.74
C ASN A 270 9.11 -7.35 -17.51
N THR A 271 8.88 -7.70 -16.24
CA THR A 271 8.34 -9.01 -15.89
C THR A 271 6.86 -9.11 -16.24
N THR A 272 6.39 -10.33 -16.52
CA THR A 272 4.98 -10.60 -16.79
C THR A 272 4.21 -10.89 -15.50
N PRO A 273 2.87 -10.71 -15.47
CA PRO A 273 2.03 -11.10 -14.34
C PRO A 273 2.24 -12.55 -13.88
N LYS A 274 2.42 -13.47 -14.83
CA LYS A 274 2.70 -14.90 -14.57
C LYS A 274 4.03 -15.12 -13.85
N ALA A 275 5.02 -14.25 -14.08
CA ALA A 275 6.31 -14.28 -13.40
C ALA A 275 6.25 -13.69 -11.99
N THR A 276 5.24 -12.87 -11.67
CA THR A 276 5.13 -12.14 -10.40
C THR A 276 3.90 -12.50 -9.56
N ASN A 277 3.10 -13.48 -9.97
CA ASN A 277 1.82 -13.80 -9.33
C ASN A 277 1.87 -14.32 -7.87
N THR A 278 3.05 -14.62 -7.31
CA THR A 278 3.19 -15.02 -5.90
C THR A 278 4.36 -14.31 -5.23
N ALA A 279 4.27 -14.13 -3.90
CA ALA A 279 5.32 -13.54 -3.08
C ALA A 279 6.69 -14.23 -3.28
N ALA A 280 6.70 -15.56 -3.36
CA ALA A 280 7.92 -16.35 -3.58
C ALA A 280 8.56 -16.08 -4.95
N LYS A 281 7.75 -15.94 -6.02
CA LYS A 281 8.29 -15.63 -7.34
C LYS A 281 8.85 -14.21 -7.41
N VAL A 282 8.14 -13.24 -6.83
CA VAL A 282 8.64 -11.86 -6.71
C VAL A 282 9.96 -11.85 -5.94
N ALA A 283 10.02 -12.50 -4.78
CA ALA A 283 11.25 -12.60 -3.99
C ALA A 283 12.40 -13.25 -4.78
N ALA A 284 12.13 -14.27 -5.60
CA ALA A 284 13.14 -14.93 -6.44
C ALA A 284 13.77 -14.01 -7.49
N LEU A 285 13.01 -13.05 -8.04
CA LEU A 285 13.50 -12.06 -9.01
C LEU A 285 14.39 -11.00 -8.34
N LEU A 286 14.17 -10.72 -7.07
CA LEU A 286 14.87 -9.68 -6.33
C LEU A 286 16.21 -10.18 -5.78
N LYS A 287 17.29 -9.72 -6.39
CA LYS A 287 18.67 -9.85 -5.86
C LYS A 287 19.04 -8.54 -5.15
N PRO A 288 19.16 -8.49 -3.80
CA PRO A 288 19.26 -7.21 -3.07
C PRO A 288 20.41 -6.30 -3.51
N SER A 289 21.60 -6.84 -3.83
CA SER A 289 22.73 -6.04 -4.31
C SER A 289 22.48 -5.43 -5.68
N VAL A 290 21.92 -6.23 -6.59
CA VAL A 290 21.55 -5.83 -7.96
C VAL A 290 20.45 -4.77 -7.91
N LEU A 291 19.44 -5.01 -7.08
CA LEU A 291 18.28 -4.14 -6.97
C LEU A 291 18.66 -2.76 -6.43
N VAL A 292 19.51 -2.68 -5.41
CA VAL A 292 19.97 -1.38 -4.90
C VAL A 292 20.68 -0.58 -5.99
N GLN A 293 21.53 -1.21 -6.80
CA GLN A 293 22.20 -0.53 -7.92
C GLN A 293 21.19 -0.01 -8.95
N GLN A 294 20.24 -0.86 -9.34
CA GLN A 294 19.20 -0.48 -10.31
C GLN A 294 18.30 0.64 -9.78
N LEU A 295 17.83 0.54 -8.53
CA LEU A 295 17.01 1.56 -7.89
C LEU A 295 17.70 2.94 -7.83
N ARG A 296 19.01 2.97 -7.60
CA ARG A 296 19.79 4.22 -7.57
C ARG A 296 20.01 4.81 -8.94
N ALA A 297 20.17 3.98 -9.96
CA ALA A 297 20.42 4.39 -11.33
C ALA A 297 19.15 4.68 -12.13
N PHE A 298 18.00 4.15 -11.69
CA PHE A 298 16.76 4.14 -12.43
C PHE A 298 16.30 5.53 -12.85
N ASN A 299 16.05 5.68 -14.15
CA ASN A 299 15.41 6.85 -14.73
C ASN A 299 14.13 6.43 -15.47
N PRO A 300 12.95 6.95 -15.11
CA PRO A 300 11.69 6.59 -15.76
C PRO A 300 11.50 7.25 -17.15
N VAL A 301 12.26 8.29 -17.48
CA VAL A 301 12.04 9.12 -18.68
C VAL A 301 13.18 9.10 -19.70
N ALA A 302 14.30 8.45 -19.39
CA ALA A 302 15.43 8.30 -20.32
C ALA A 302 16.23 7.04 -20.01
N ALA A 303 17.08 6.62 -20.94
CA ALA A 303 18.02 5.53 -20.73
C ALA A 303 19.06 5.84 -19.64
N TYR A 304 19.52 4.79 -18.95
CA TYR A 304 20.43 4.92 -17.81
C TYR A 304 21.36 3.72 -17.68
N ASP A 305 22.53 3.95 -17.07
CA ASP A 305 23.51 2.91 -16.78
C ASP A 305 23.40 2.45 -15.34
N ARG A 306 23.28 1.14 -15.14
CA ARG A 306 23.17 0.54 -13.80
C ARG A 306 24.35 0.85 -12.87
N GLY A 307 25.52 1.15 -13.43
CA GLY A 307 26.72 1.55 -12.67
C GLY A 307 26.71 3.02 -12.22
N VAL A 308 25.81 3.84 -12.78
CA VAL A 308 25.80 5.28 -12.60
C VAL A 308 24.54 5.68 -11.84
N ALA A 309 24.69 6.06 -10.57
CA ALA A 309 23.57 6.59 -9.79
C ALA A 309 22.97 7.85 -10.46
N LEU A 310 21.65 7.89 -10.56
CA LEU A 310 20.92 9.08 -10.98
C LEU A 310 21.05 10.14 -9.88
N LYS A 311 21.47 11.34 -10.22
CA LYS A 311 21.69 12.44 -9.29
C LYS A 311 21.32 13.73 -9.99
N LEU A 312 20.57 14.60 -9.31
CA LEU A 312 20.22 15.93 -9.84
C LEU A 312 21.48 16.71 -10.21
N GLU A 313 22.51 16.59 -9.39
CA GLU A 313 23.80 17.25 -9.54
C GLU A 313 24.55 16.84 -10.82
N ARG A 314 24.23 15.67 -11.39
CA ARG A 314 24.78 15.21 -12.66
C ARG A 314 23.98 15.68 -13.87
N LEU A 315 22.68 15.91 -13.68
CA LEU A 315 21.79 16.44 -14.71
C LEU A 315 21.96 17.95 -14.86
N VAL A 316 22.26 18.64 -13.76
CA VAL A 316 22.52 20.08 -13.71
C VAL A 316 23.92 20.30 -13.11
N PRO A 317 24.97 20.34 -13.95
CA PRO A 317 26.37 20.40 -13.49
C PRO A 317 26.69 21.59 -12.58
N GLU A 318 25.91 22.68 -12.68
CA GLU A 318 26.05 23.87 -11.84
C GLU A 318 25.76 23.60 -10.36
N LEU A 319 24.87 22.65 -10.05
CA LEU A 319 24.64 22.17 -8.67
C LEU A 319 25.89 21.48 -8.11
N GLY A 320 26.62 20.74 -8.95
CA GLY A 320 27.88 20.10 -8.57
C GLY A 320 29.00 21.10 -8.28
N SER A 321 28.98 22.27 -8.94
CA SER A 321 29.95 23.34 -8.71
C SER A 321 29.70 24.15 -7.43
N ALA A 322 28.44 24.25 -6.99
CA ALA A 322 28.04 24.97 -5.77
C ALA A 322 28.33 24.17 -4.48
N THR A 323 28.37 22.84 -4.57
CA THR A 323 28.51 21.93 -3.42
C THR A 323 29.95 21.64 -2.99
N GLY A 324 30.96 22.19 -3.68
CA GLY A 324 32.36 22.24 -3.19
C GLY A 324 32.95 20.89 -2.75
N GLY A 325 32.55 19.78 -3.38
CA GLY A 325 32.99 18.44 -3.03
C GLY A 325 33.85 17.82 -4.13
N ASP A 326 35.10 17.52 -3.80
CA ASP A 326 36.05 16.74 -4.60
C ASP A 326 35.35 15.60 -5.36
N GLU A 327 35.46 15.64 -6.69
CA GLU A 327 35.34 14.48 -7.57
C GLU A 327 36.51 13.53 -7.31
N ASP A 328 36.58 12.87 -6.15
CA ASP A 328 37.55 11.79 -5.87
C ASP A 328 37.14 10.94 -4.65
N MET A 329 35.90 10.44 -4.65
CA MET A 329 35.48 9.32 -3.79
C MET A 329 35.00 8.14 -4.63
N ASP A 330 35.67 7.88 -5.74
CA ASP A 330 35.88 6.53 -6.22
C ASP A 330 37.38 6.30 -6.41
N GLU A 331 38.02 5.74 -5.38
CA GLU A 331 38.76 4.49 -5.51
C GLU A 331 39.69 4.31 -4.31
N GLY A 332 39.69 3.10 -3.77
CA GLY A 332 40.80 2.62 -2.97
C GLY A 332 42.07 2.64 -3.80
N ASN A 333 42.83 3.72 -3.69
CA ASN A 333 44.28 3.79 -3.80
C ASN A 333 44.93 3.27 -5.10
N GLY A 334 45.27 4.20 -5.99
CA GLY A 334 46.62 4.23 -6.58
C GLY A 334 46.72 4.14 -8.11
N GLU A 335 46.95 5.31 -8.71
CA GLU A 335 47.83 5.56 -9.86
C GLU A 335 47.80 4.55 -11.04
N GLY A 336 47.23 5.02 -12.15
CA GLY A 336 47.92 4.97 -13.44
C GLY A 336 48.31 3.58 -13.96
N ARG A 337 47.33 2.70 -14.21
CA ARG A 337 47.39 1.76 -15.33
C ARG A 337 46.04 1.06 -15.50
N ARG A 338 45.51 1.09 -16.72
CA ARG A 338 44.57 0.08 -17.22
C ARG A 338 45.15 -1.30 -16.87
N LYS A 339 44.60 -1.93 -15.84
CA LYS A 339 44.80 -3.33 -15.52
C LYS A 339 43.44 -3.91 -15.21
N GLU A 340 43.01 -4.76 -16.14
CA GLU A 340 42.03 -5.80 -15.93
C GLU A 340 42.14 -6.37 -14.51
N SER A 341 41.08 -6.18 -13.73
CA SER A 341 40.78 -7.04 -12.61
C SER A 341 39.40 -7.66 -12.85
N ASP A 342 39.43 -8.69 -13.68
CA ASP A 342 38.52 -9.82 -13.61
C ASP A 342 38.34 -10.27 -12.17
N ALA A 343 37.12 -10.16 -11.65
CA ALA A 343 36.46 -11.19 -10.84
C ALA A 343 35.11 -10.66 -10.34
N LEU A 344 34.11 -10.66 -11.23
CA LEU A 344 32.64 -10.76 -11.01
C LEU A 344 31.81 -10.04 -12.10
N ALA A 345 32.46 -9.47 -13.12
CA ALA A 345 31.79 -9.12 -14.37
C ALA A 345 31.52 -10.38 -15.21
N GLU A 346 30.67 -11.27 -14.71
CA GLU A 346 30.01 -12.24 -15.59
C GLU A 346 28.74 -11.59 -16.15
N GLU A 347 28.82 -11.33 -17.46
CA GLU A 347 27.72 -11.19 -18.44
C GLU A 347 26.85 -9.92 -18.40
N GLY A 348 27.13 -9.00 -19.32
CA GLY A 348 26.20 -7.96 -19.77
C GLY A 348 26.92 -6.78 -20.40
N SER A 349 26.81 -6.64 -21.72
CA SER A 349 27.32 -5.53 -22.53
C SER A 349 27.01 -4.15 -21.95
N SER A 350 27.87 -3.16 -22.26
CA SER A 350 27.73 -1.72 -22.04
C SER A 350 26.56 -1.08 -22.81
N VAL A 351 25.40 -1.73 -22.78
CA VAL A 351 24.16 -1.23 -23.38
C VAL A 351 23.38 -0.58 -22.24
N PRO A 352 23.09 0.73 -22.34
CA PRO A 352 22.30 1.41 -21.32
C PRO A 352 20.92 0.75 -21.23
N PHE A 353 20.37 0.69 -20.01
CA PHE A 353 18.99 0.27 -19.82
C PHE A 353 18.11 1.34 -20.43
N THR A 354 17.18 0.95 -21.30
CA THR A 354 16.18 1.86 -21.84
C THR A 354 15.22 2.27 -20.72
N GLN A 355 14.53 3.39 -20.94
CA GLN A 355 13.38 3.74 -20.12
C GLN A 355 12.32 2.60 -20.11
N PRO A 356 11.47 2.52 -19.07
CA PRO A 356 10.34 1.59 -19.06
C PRO A 356 9.38 1.86 -20.22
N MET A 357 8.89 0.78 -20.84
CA MET A 357 7.85 0.80 -21.86
C MET A 357 6.55 1.39 -21.30
N THR A 358 5.78 2.08 -22.13
CA THR A 358 4.49 2.70 -21.76
C THR A 358 3.52 1.68 -21.13
N ARG A 359 3.45 0.46 -21.67
CA ARG A 359 2.71 -0.67 -21.07
C ARG A 359 3.16 -0.99 -19.63
N GLN A 360 4.46 -1.01 -19.34
CA GLN A 360 4.98 -1.30 -18.00
C GLN A 360 4.50 -0.25 -16.99
N VAL A 361 4.52 1.02 -17.41
CA VAL A 361 4.09 2.17 -16.62
C VAL A 361 2.58 2.11 -16.38
N ARG A 362 1.78 1.88 -17.43
CA ARG A 362 0.32 1.74 -17.33
C ARG A 362 -0.09 0.61 -16.39
N ARG A 363 0.56 -0.56 -16.50
CA ARG A 363 0.35 -1.68 -15.58
C ARG A 363 0.69 -1.29 -14.14
N ALA A 364 1.85 -0.68 -13.91
CA ALA A 364 2.25 -0.25 -12.58
C ALA A 364 1.29 0.79 -11.99
N ALA A 365 0.83 1.75 -12.79
CA ALA A 365 -0.17 2.76 -12.40
C ALA A 365 -1.48 2.12 -11.93
N ARG A 366 -2.02 1.20 -12.72
CA ARG A 366 -3.25 0.45 -12.39
C ARG A 366 -3.11 -0.33 -11.10
N VAL A 367 -2.02 -1.07 -10.96
CA VAL A 367 -1.74 -1.84 -9.74
C VAL A 367 -1.60 -0.92 -8.52
N LEU A 368 -0.88 0.20 -8.65
CA LEU A 368 -0.75 1.20 -7.59
C LEU A 368 -2.09 1.86 -7.24
N ARG A 369 -2.94 2.16 -8.23
CA ARG A 369 -4.29 2.72 -7.99
C ARG A 369 -5.08 1.80 -7.06
N THR A 370 -5.12 0.50 -7.34
CA THR A 370 -5.79 -0.45 -6.44
C THR A 370 -5.15 -0.54 -5.06
N CYS A 371 -3.83 -0.38 -4.98
CA CYS A 371 -3.08 -0.42 -3.72
C CYS A 371 -3.38 0.80 -2.84
N TRP A 372 -3.38 2.00 -3.44
CA TRP A 372 -3.62 3.27 -2.76
C TRP A 372 -5.06 3.42 -2.28
N LEU A 373 -6.01 2.85 -3.02
CA LEU A 373 -7.43 2.84 -2.63
C LEU A 373 -7.81 1.60 -1.83
N ASP A 374 -6.85 0.73 -1.49
CA ASP A 374 -7.10 -0.54 -0.79
C ASP A 374 -8.26 -1.34 -1.40
N GLY A 375 -8.33 -1.37 -2.74
CA GLY A 375 -9.37 -2.04 -3.52
C GLY A 375 -10.79 -1.44 -3.42
N GLU A 376 -10.95 -0.24 -2.85
CA GLU A 376 -12.19 0.55 -2.92
C GLU A 376 -12.23 1.33 -4.25
N TYR A 377 -13.35 1.25 -4.99
CA TYR A 377 -13.54 2.05 -6.19
C TYR A 377 -13.92 3.49 -5.81
N GLN A 378 -13.21 4.45 -6.36
CA GLN A 378 -13.58 5.86 -6.33
C GLN A 378 -13.46 6.41 -7.76
N CYS A 379 -14.50 7.13 -8.19
CA CYS A 379 -14.51 7.78 -9.50
C CYS A 379 -13.47 8.91 -9.50
N GLU A 380 -12.58 8.92 -10.48
CA GLU A 380 -11.53 9.94 -10.63
C GLU A 380 -11.89 11.00 -11.67
N VAL A 381 -13.11 10.95 -12.21
CA VAL A 381 -13.58 11.92 -13.21
C VAL A 381 -14.07 13.17 -12.51
N ASP A 382 -13.54 14.32 -12.92
CA ASP A 382 -13.98 15.61 -12.43
C ASP A 382 -15.09 16.18 -13.33
N PRO A 383 -16.34 16.32 -12.84
CA PRO A 383 -17.40 16.95 -13.61
C PRO A 383 -17.13 18.44 -13.88
N GLU A 384 -16.29 19.10 -13.08
CA GLU A 384 -15.92 20.51 -13.27
C GLU A 384 -15.17 20.75 -14.58
N GLU A 385 -14.56 19.72 -15.18
CA GLU A 385 -13.92 19.78 -16.51
C GLU A 385 -14.92 19.89 -17.66
N PHE A 386 -16.21 19.60 -17.43
CA PHE A 386 -17.24 19.49 -18.48
C PHE A 386 -18.30 20.58 -18.43
N TYR A 387 -18.59 21.13 -17.24
CA TYR A 387 -19.69 22.09 -17.05
C TYR A 387 -19.16 23.52 -16.93
N THR A 388 -19.79 24.45 -17.66
CA THR A 388 -19.50 25.89 -17.56
C THR A 388 -20.32 26.54 -16.43
N GLU A 389 -19.91 27.73 -15.99
CA GLU A 389 -20.65 28.50 -14.97
C GLU A 389 -22.10 28.77 -15.42
N GLU A 390 -22.31 29.11 -16.69
CA GLU A 390 -23.64 29.34 -17.29
C GLU A 390 -24.53 28.10 -17.22
N MET A 391 -23.99 26.90 -17.50
CA MET A 391 -24.75 25.63 -17.36
C MET A 391 -25.19 25.37 -15.92
N LEU A 392 -24.35 25.73 -14.93
CA LEU A 392 -24.67 25.56 -13.51
C LEU A 392 -25.77 26.53 -13.05
N GLU A 393 -25.71 27.78 -13.52
CA GLU A 393 -26.72 28.79 -13.22
C GLU A 393 -28.09 28.38 -13.80
N GLU A 394 -28.14 27.91 -15.03
CA GLU A 394 -29.40 27.50 -15.67
C GLU A 394 -30.02 26.24 -15.01
N ASP A 395 -29.21 25.23 -14.66
CA ASP A 395 -29.67 24.04 -13.91
C ASP A 395 -30.22 24.43 -12.53
N SER A 396 -29.56 25.39 -11.86
CA SER A 396 -30.04 25.90 -10.57
C SER A 396 -31.37 26.66 -10.70
N ALA A 397 -31.53 27.48 -11.75
CA ALA A 397 -32.76 28.22 -12.01
C ALA A 397 -33.93 27.27 -12.35
N LYS A 398 -33.68 26.23 -13.17
CA LYS A 398 -34.66 25.17 -13.49
C LYS A 398 -35.08 24.40 -12.23
N ALA A 399 -34.13 24.07 -11.35
CA ALA A 399 -34.41 23.39 -10.08
C ALA A 399 -35.26 24.23 -9.11
N GLU A 400 -35.13 25.57 -9.13
CA GLU A 400 -35.95 26.48 -8.31
C GLU A 400 -37.38 26.67 -8.87
N VAL A 401 -37.54 26.75 -10.20
CA VAL A 401 -38.84 26.97 -10.87
C VAL A 401 -39.79 25.76 -10.74
N ASP A 402 -39.27 24.54 -10.79
CA ASP A 402 -40.10 23.32 -10.71
C ASP A 402 -40.51 22.92 -9.27
N GLY A 403 -40.06 23.69 -8.26
CA GLY A 403 -40.27 23.42 -6.84
C GLY A 403 -41.74 23.36 -6.39
N ASP A 404 -42.68 23.93 -7.15
CA ASP A 404 -44.08 24.06 -6.73
C ASP A 404 -45.07 23.05 -7.35
N GLU A 405 -44.77 22.37 -8.48
CA GLU A 405 -45.72 21.42 -9.11
C GLU A 405 -45.24 19.94 -9.21
N ASN A 406 -43.95 19.64 -9.05
CA ASN A 406 -43.41 18.27 -9.24
C ASN A 406 -42.43 17.76 -8.16
N ALA A 407 -42.51 18.32 -6.94
CA ALA A 407 -41.59 18.10 -5.81
C ALA A 407 -41.35 16.65 -5.32
N LEU A 408 -42.13 15.67 -5.79
CA LEU A 408 -41.98 14.24 -5.43
C LEU A 408 -41.23 13.40 -6.48
N LYS A 409 -41.08 13.88 -7.72
CA LYS A 409 -40.34 13.17 -8.79
C LYS A 409 -38.92 13.71 -9.01
N GLN A 410 -38.71 15.01 -8.76
CA GLN A 410 -37.40 15.65 -8.95
C GLN A 410 -36.37 15.37 -7.86
N LYS A 411 -36.77 14.95 -6.65
CA LYS A 411 -35.83 14.50 -5.60
C LYS A 411 -34.99 13.26 -5.95
N LEU A 412 -35.18 12.69 -7.14
CA LEU A 412 -34.48 11.49 -7.61
C LEU A 412 -33.45 11.79 -8.71
N ILE A 413 -33.45 12.97 -9.34
CA ILE A 413 -32.47 13.34 -10.36
C ILE A 413 -31.48 14.32 -9.71
N PRO A 414 -30.21 13.94 -9.53
CA PRO A 414 -29.20 14.84 -8.96
C PRO A 414 -28.96 16.04 -9.88
N THR A 415 -28.87 17.23 -9.30
CA THR A 415 -28.47 18.48 -9.99
C THR A 415 -26.99 18.42 -10.39
N LEU A 416 -26.55 19.31 -11.27
CA LEU A 416 -25.12 19.44 -11.60
C LEU A 416 -24.28 19.76 -10.35
N ALA A 417 -24.81 20.62 -9.46
CA ALA A 417 -24.18 20.92 -8.18
C ALA A 417 -24.05 19.68 -7.29
N ASP A 418 -25.07 18.81 -7.25
CA ASP A 418 -25.00 17.54 -6.51
C ASP A 418 -23.93 16.59 -7.08
N GLU A 419 -23.76 16.57 -8.42
CA GLU A 419 -22.73 15.77 -9.09
C GLU A 419 -21.32 16.28 -8.76
N ILE A 420 -21.11 17.60 -8.77
CA ILE A 420 -19.86 18.24 -8.36
C ILE A 420 -19.56 17.95 -6.88
N GLU A 421 -20.56 18.09 -6.00
CA GLU A 421 -20.40 17.79 -4.57
C GLU A 421 -20.08 16.31 -4.34
N ALA A 422 -20.70 15.40 -5.08
CA ALA A 422 -20.41 13.97 -5.01
C ALA A 422 -18.99 13.65 -5.49
N ALA A 423 -18.52 14.27 -6.58
CA ALA A 423 -17.15 14.13 -7.06
C ALA A 423 -16.13 14.72 -6.07
N ALA A 424 -16.42 15.86 -5.46
CA ALA A 424 -15.59 16.44 -4.39
C ALA A 424 -15.48 15.48 -3.19
N LYS A 425 -16.58 14.88 -2.72
CA LYS A 425 -16.57 13.85 -1.66
C LYS A 425 -15.75 12.61 -2.06
N ALA A 426 -15.81 12.19 -3.32
CA ALA A 426 -14.98 11.09 -3.82
C ALA A 426 -13.48 11.47 -3.81
N ARG A 427 -13.12 12.68 -4.24
CA ARG A 427 -11.75 13.23 -4.17
C ARG A 427 -11.24 13.26 -2.73
N GLU A 428 -12.04 13.76 -1.78
CA GLU A 428 -11.72 13.74 -0.35
C GLU A 428 -11.49 12.31 0.17
N ARG A 429 -12.35 11.37 -0.23
CA ARG A 429 -12.23 9.96 0.15
C ARG A 429 -10.96 9.31 -0.40
N VAL A 430 -10.59 9.61 -1.66
CA VAL A 430 -9.33 9.17 -2.25
C VAL A 430 -8.13 9.67 -1.44
N ALA A 431 -8.13 10.95 -1.07
CA ALA A 431 -7.06 11.54 -0.25
C ALA A 431 -6.99 10.89 1.15
N GLU A 432 -8.14 10.62 1.77
CA GLU A 432 -8.23 9.91 3.06
C GLU A 432 -7.62 8.51 2.97
N LEU A 433 -8.00 7.73 1.95
CA LEU A 433 -7.50 6.36 1.76
C LEU A 433 -5.99 6.34 1.52
N ARG A 434 -5.48 7.23 0.66
CA ARG A 434 -4.03 7.38 0.42
C ARG A 434 -3.30 7.67 1.73
N SER A 435 -3.78 8.62 2.52
CA SER A 435 -3.22 8.96 3.84
C SER A 435 -3.24 7.78 4.81
N ILE A 436 -4.32 6.99 4.85
CA ILE A 436 -4.43 5.78 5.68
C ILE A 436 -3.37 4.75 5.26
N VAL A 437 -3.23 4.48 3.95
CA VAL A 437 -2.25 3.54 3.41
C VAL A 437 -0.83 4.01 3.74
N GLU A 438 -0.50 5.27 3.47
CA GLU A 438 0.80 5.86 3.79
C GLU A 438 1.15 5.74 5.28
N ALA A 439 0.23 6.16 6.15
CA ALA A 439 0.45 6.13 7.59
C ALA A 439 0.67 4.70 8.09
N GLN A 440 -0.14 3.73 7.64
CA GLN A 440 0.00 2.34 8.08
C GLN A 440 1.26 1.68 7.52
N VAL A 441 1.65 1.97 6.28
CA VAL A 441 2.92 1.50 5.69
C VAL A 441 4.11 2.08 6.44
N LYS A 442 4.13 3.40 6.69
CA LYS A 442 5.20 4.09 7.44
C LYS A 442 5.33 3.57 8.88
N GLN A 443 4.21 3.29 9.56
CA GLN A 443 4.21 2.84 10.95
C GLN A 443 4.47 1.34 11.14
N ARG A 444 3.89 0.48 10.28
CA ARG A 444 3.92 -0.98 10.46
C ARG A 444 4.89 -1.69 9.51
N GLY A 445 5.04 -1.18 8.27
CA GLY A 445 5.96 -1.73 7.26
C GLY A 445 7.40 -1.25 7.45
N GLY A 446 7.52 0.01 7.83
CA GLY A 446 8.75 0.73 8.09
C GLY A 446 9.19 1.62 6.92
N ILE A 447 10.16 2.49 7.17
CA ILE A 447 10.57 3.59 6.29
C ILE A 447 11.12 3.08 4.96
N VAL A 448 11.84 1.97 4.94
CA VAL A 448 12.39 1.39 3.70
C VAL A 448 11.26 0.98 2.74
N MET A 449 10.19 0.39 3.26
CA MET A 449 9.03 -0.01 2.46
C MET A 449 8.23 1.22 2.01
N TYR A 450 8.04 2.19 2.91
CA TYR A 450 7.37 3.45 2.61
C TYR A 450 8.10 4.23 1.50
N GLY A 451 9.42 4.39 1.61
CA GLY A 451 10.24 5.05 0.60
C GLY A 451 10.21 4.33 -0.74
N LEU A 452 10.19 2.99 -0.75
CA LEU A 452 10.03 2.22 -1.99
C LEU A 452 8.66 2.44 -2.63
N LEU A 453 7.59 2.46 -1.83
CA LEU A 453 6.23 2.71 -2.33
C LEU A 453 6.10 4.11 -2.93
N ARG A 454 6.58 5.15 -2.23
CA ARG A 454 6.60 6.53 -2.76
C ARG A 454 7.44 6.63 -4.03
N PHE A 455 8.63 6.03 -4.05
CA PHE A 455 9.47 6.04 -5.24
C PHE A 455 8.80 5.44 -6.48
N VAL A 456 8.19 4.26 -6.36
CA VAL A 456 7.51 3.64 -7.51
C VAL A 456 6.32 4.49 -7.96
N SER A 457 5.56 5.05 -7.00
CA SER A 457 4.43 5.93 -7.31
C SER A 457 4.89 7.21 -8.04
N ALA A 458 5.94 7.85 -7.56
CA ALA A 458 6.49 9.06 -8.16
C ALA A 458 7.13 8.78 -9.53
N ALA A 459 7.81 7.64 -9.69
CA ALA A 459 8.36 7.22 -10.98
C ALA A 459 7.27 7.03 -12.05
N VAL A 460 6.16 6.39 -11.68
CA VAL A 460 5.02 6.19 -12.58
C VAL A 460 4.36 7.52 -12.92
N ALA A 461 4.10 8.37 -11.91
CA ALA A 461 3.49 9.68 -12.11
C ALA A 461 4.36 10.57 -13.01
N TYR A 462 5.67 10.62 -12.78
CA TYR A 462 6.59 11.42 -13.59
C TYR A 462 6.58 10.95 -15.05
N ARG A 463 6.60 9.63 -15.28
CA ARG A 463 6.53 9.09 -16.63
C ARG A 463 5.21 9.42 -17.32
N GLN A 464 4.07 9.22 -16.65
CA GLN A 464 2.76 9.51 -17.22
C GLN A 464 2.59 11.00 -17.55
N ALA A 465 3.00 11.89 -16.64
CA ALA A 465 2.95 13.33 -16.87
C ALA A 465 3.84 13.74 -18.06
N ARG A 466 5.04 13.15 -18.16
CA ARG A 466 5.92 13.38 -19.30
C ARG A 466 5.30 12.90 -20.62
N ASP A 467 4.71 11.70 -20.64
CA ASP A 467 4.11 11.16 -21.86
C ASP A 467 2.90 12.00 -22.30
N ALA A 468 2.14 12.56 -21.34
CA ALA A 468 1.04 13.49 -21.62
C ALA A 468 1.51 14.82 -22.23
N VAL A 469 2.62 15.39 -21.75
CA VAL A 469 3.25 16.59 -22.34
C VAL A 469 3.75 16.29 -23.76
N VAL A 470 4.43 15.17 -23.94
CA VAL A 470 4.94 14.73 -25.25
C VAL A 470 3.80 14.60 -26.26
N GLN A 471 2.71 13.92 -25.88
CA GLN A 471 1.54 13.76 -26.73
C GLN A 471 0.92 15.11 -27.09
N GLN A 472 0.73 16.00 -26.11
CA GLN A 472 0.17 17.33 -26.35
C GLN A 472 1.03 18.19 -27.30
N ARG A 473 2.37 18.11 -27.17
CA ARG A 473 3.30 18.80 -28.08
C ARG A 473 3.24 18.23 -29.50
N GLN A 474 3.12 16.91 -29.65
CA GLN A 474 2.96 16.26 -30.96
C GLN A 474 1.64 16.69 -31.63
N GLU A 475 0.54 16.71 -30.89
CA GLU A 475 -0.77 17.16 -31.38
C GLU A 475 -0.74 18.63 -31.85
N MET A 476 0.07 19.47 -31.19
CA MET A 476 0.28 20.86 -31.58
C MET A 476 1.38 21.08 -32.64
N GLY A 477 2.08 20.04 -33.07
CA GLY A 477 3.18 20.14 -34.03
C GLY A 477 4.41 20.91 -33.50
N LEU A 478 4.59 20.96 -32.18
CA LEU A 478 5.72 21.60 -31.54
C LEU A 478 6.98 20.71 -31.60
N PRO A 479 8.20 21.30 -31.61
CA PRO A 479 9.43 20.53 -31.58
C PRO A 479 9.56 19.76 -30.26
N MET A 480 10.10 18.54 -30.35
CA MET A 480 10.38 17.68 -29.21
C MET A 480 11.74 18.02 -28.60
N ASP A 481 11.87 17.92 -27.29
CA ASP A 481 13.16 18.12 -26.62
C ASP A 481 14.13 16.99 -26.99
N ASN A 482 15.33 17.37 -27.45
CA ASN A 482 16.32 16.45 -28.03
C ASN A 482 16.94 15.46 -27.02
N LEU A 483 16.70 15.65 -25.73
CA LEU A 483 17.27 14.85 -24.65
C LEU A 483 16.38 13.67 -24.23
N ASP A 484 15.10 13.68 -24.61
CA ASP A 484 14.13 12.71 -24.12
C ASP A 484 13.85 11.61 -25.16
N GLU A 485 13.94 10.36 -24.72
CA GLU A 485 13.55 9.21 -25.55
C GLU A 485 12.03 9.20 -25.76
N LEU A 486 11.56 9.26 -27.00
CA LEU A 486 10.12 9.25 -27.30
C LEU A 486 9.42 8.02 -26.68
N PRO A 487 8.13 8.14 -26.28
CA PRO A 487 7.32 6.99 -25.93
C PRO A 487 7.34 5.97 -27.09
N GLU A 488 7.47 4.69 -26.75
CA GLU A 488 7.45 3.62 -27.76
C GLU A 488 6.05 3.48 -28.37
N ASP A 489 6.01 3.01 -29.63
CA ASP A 489 4.76 2.67 -30.30
C ASP A 489 4.16 1.38 -29.69
N GLU A 490 3.03 1.52 -29.01
CA GLU A 490 2.37 0.43 -28.31
C GLU A 490 1.72 -0.60 -29.24
N ALA A 491 1.48 -0.25 -30.51
CA ALA A 491 0.89 -1.15 -31.50
C ALA A 491 1.84 -2.30 -31.85
N GLU A 492 3.15 -2.07 -31.77
CA GLU A 492 4.18 -3.08 -32.08
C GLU A 492 4.54 -3.96 -30.87
N ASP A 493 3.98 -3.67 -29.69
CA ASP A 493 4.36 -4.35 -28.47
C ASP A 493 3.69 -5.74 -28.35
N PRO A 494 4.46 -6.85 -28.47
CA PRO A 494 3.88 -8.19 -28.52
C PRO A 494 3.21 -8.62 -27.22
N MET A 495 3.43 -7.92 -26.09
CA MET A 495 2.79 -8.27 -24.80
C MET A 495 1.76 -7.25 -24.32
N ASN A 496 1.31 -6.37 -25.22
CA ASN A 496 0.21 -5.46 -24.97
C ASN A 496 -1.12 -6.12 -25.41
N ASP A 497 -2.03 -6.36 -24.46
CA ASP A 497 -3.35 -6.90 -24.77
C ASP A 497 -4.29 -5.83 -25.36
N GLU A 498 -4.00 -4.55 -25.13
CA GLU A 498 -4.77 -3.43 -25.67
C GLU A 498 -4.44 -3.14 -27.14
N ALA A 499 -3.30 -3.62 -27.65
CA ALA A 499 -2.94 -3.57 -29.08
C ALA A 499 -3.76 -4.56 -29.94
N LEU A 500 -4.57 -5.43 -29.32
CA LEU A 500 -5.42 -6.41 -29.99
C LEU A 500 -6.86 -5.90 -30.22
N ILE A 501 -7.07 -4.60 -30.05
CA ILE A 501 -8.29 -3.90 -30.43
C ILE A 501 -8.10 -3.44 -31.88
N ASP A 502 -9.00 -3.84 -32.77
CA ASP A 502 -8.96 -3.40 -34.16
C ASP A 502 -9.29 -1.91 -34.25
N GLU A 503 -8.40 -1.12 -34.84
CA GLU A 503 -8.50 0.35 -34.90
C GLU A 503 -9.69 0.84 -35.74
N GLU A 504 -10.13 0.07 -36.75
CA GLU A 504 -11.20 0.48 -37.66
C GLU A 504 -12.59 0.09 -37.13
N THR A 505 -12.69 -1.04 -36.45
CA THR A 505 -13.96 -1.62 -35.98
C THR A 505 -14.18 -1.47 -34.48
N GLY A 506 -13.12 -1.23 -33.71
CA GLY A 506 -13.15 -1.23 -32.25
C GLY A 506 -13.42 -2.61 -31.63
N GLU A 507 -13.44 -3.68 -32.43
CA GLU A 507 -13.68 -5.04 -31.96
C GLU A 507 -12.41 -5.62 -31.32
N LEU A 508 -12.58 -6.25 -30.15
CA LEU A 508 -11.50 -6.92 -29.43
C LEU A 508 -11.26 -8.31 -30.06
N ASP A 509 -10.02 -8.63 -30.44
CA ASP A 509 -9.64 -10.01 -30.76
C ASP A 509 -9.60 -10.86 -29.48
N VAL A 510 -10.77 -11.37 -29.09
CA VAL A 510 -10.95 -12.18 -27.89
C VAL A 510 -10.03 -13.40 -27.89
N ALA A 511 -9.78 -14.02 -29.05
CA ALA A 511 -8.94 -15.19 -29.16
C ALA A 511 -7.45 -14.82 -28.97
N GLY A 512 -6.99 -13.75 -29.60
CA GLY A 512 -5.65 -13.20 -29.41
C GLY A 512 -5.40 -12.81 -27.95
N VAL A 513 -6.35 -12.13 -27.32
CA VAL A 513 -6.27 -11.73 -25.90
C VAL A 513 -6.17 -12.95 -24.99
N GLN A 514 -6.96 -14.00 -25.22
CA GLN A 514 -6.87 -15.24 -24.45
C GLN A 514 -5.50 -15.91 -24.59
N VAL A 515 -4.99 -16.06 -25.82
CA VAL A 515 -3.66 -16.63 -26.08
C VAL A 515 -2.57 -15.81 -25.38
N LEU A 516 -2.68 -14.48 -25.43
CA LEU A 516 -1.75 -13.58 -24.78
C LEU A 516 -1.81 -13.72 -23.24
N GLN A 517 -3.01 -13.74 -22.66
CA GLN A 517 -3.22 -13.93 -21.22
C GLN A 517 -2.72 -15.29 -20.73
N GLU A 518 -2.82 -16.36 -21.52
CA GLU A 518 -2.21 -17.65 -21.19
C GLU A 518 -0.68 -17.59 -21.15
N ARG A 519 -0.09 -16.80 -22.05
CA ARG A 519 1.36 -16.59 -22.13
C ARG A 519 1.87 -15.73 -20.97
N ILE A 520 1.26 -14.57 -20.75
CA ILE A 520 1.77 -13.52 -19.85
C ILE A 520 1.13 -13.55 -18.45
N GLY A 521 -0.02 -14.22 -18.31
CA GLY A 521 -0.84 -14.23 -17.09
C GLY A 521 -1.78 -13.03 -16.98
N VAL A 522 -2.68 -13.08 -16.00
CA VAL A 522 -3.59 -11.97 -15.65
C VAL A 522 -3.16 -11.42 -14.29
N ASP A 523 -2.94 -10.11 -14.20
CA ASP A 523 -2.75 -9.42 -12.93
C ASP A 523 -4.12 -8.99 -12.40
N THR A 524 -4.50 -9.50 -11.23
CA THR A 524 -5.83 -9.30 -10.65
C THR A 524 -6.10 -7.84 -10.29
N GLU A 525 -5.07 -7.13 -9.85
CA GLU A 525 -5.13 -5.71 -9.50
C GLU A 525 -5.20 -4.86 -10.77
N GLU A 526 -4.43 -5.20 -11.80
CA GLU A 526 -4.56 -4.54 -13.11
C GLU A 526 -5.97 -4.73 -13.71
N ALA A 527 -6.51 -5.96 -13.68
CA ALA A 527 -7.83 -6.25 -14.20
C ALA A 527 -8.96 -5.54 -13.43
N LEU A 528 -8.81 -5.43 -12.09
CA LEU A 528 -9.70 -4.63 -11.26
C LEU A 528 -9.65 -3.15 -11.64
N ALA A 529 -8.46 -2.57 -11.79
CA ALA A 529 -8.30 -1.18 -12.23
C ALA A 529 -8.83 -0.95 -13.65
N LYS A 530 -8.65 -1.88 -14.59
CA LYS A 530 -9.26 -1.80 -15.94
C LYS A 530 -10.79 -1.73 -15.87
N THR A 531 -11.40 -2.45 -14.91
CA THR A 531 -12.85 -2.36 -14.66
C THR A 531 -13.25 -0.97 -14.13
N TRP A 532 -12.42 -0.37 -13.28
CA TRP A 532 -12.62 1.00 -12.79
C TRP A 532 -12.45 2.03 -13.90
N GLU A 533 -11.42 1.92 -14.72
CA GLU A 533 -11.20 2.79 -15.89
C GLU A 533 -12.37 2.74 -16.89
N ALA A 534 -12.96 1.56 -17.10
CA ALA A 534 -14.14 1.42 -17.95
C ALA A 534 -15.40 2.10 -17.34
N ARG A 535 -15.48 2.19 -16.00
CA ARG A 535 -16.50 2.99 -15.31
C ARG A 535 -16.23 4.48 -15.43
N ASP A 536 -14.99 4.90 -15.16
CA ASP A 536 -14.56 6.29 -15.33
C ASP A 536 -14.80 6.78 -16.76
N ARG A 537 -14.49 5.97 -17.78
CA ARG A 537 -14.71 6.32 -19.19
C ARG A 537 -16.19 6.55 -19.51
N ARG A 538 -17.08 5.64 -19.07
CA ARG A 538 -18.52 5.83 -19.26
C ARG A 538 -19.05 7.04 -18.50
N GLN A 539 -18.50 7.32 -17.32
CA GLN A 539 -18.85 8.51 -16.56
C GLN A 539 -18.42 9.79 -17.29
N ARG A 540 -17.22 9.82 -17.88
CA ARG A 540 -16.76 10.92 -18.76
C ARG A 540 -17.69 11.10 -19.96
N GLU A 541 -18.02 10.00 -20.65
CA GLU A 541 -18.94 10.04 -21.80
C GLU A 541 -20.34 10.55 -21.39
N ALA A 542 -20.83 10.15 -20.21
CA ALA A 542 -22.10 10.64 -19.68
C ALA A 542 -22.06 12.15 -19.39
N TYR A 543 -20.99 12.64 -18.74
CA TYR A 543 -20.80 14.07 -18.48
C TYR A 543 -20.63 14.87 -19.76
N SER A 544 -19.84 14.39 -20.72
CA SER A 544 -19.68 15.08 -22.01
C SER A 544 -20.99 15.16 -22.79
N MET A 545 -21.77 14.07 -22.84
CA MET A 545 -23.07 14.06 -23.52
C MET A 545 -24.07 14.98 -22.82
N LYS A 546 -24.07 15.01 -21.48
CA LYS A 546 -24.93 15.90 -20.69
C LYS A 546 -24.55 17.36 -20.92
N ALA A 547 -23.26 17.71 -20.88
CA ALA A 547 -22.75 19.05 -21.18
C ALA A 547 -23.13 19.52 -22.59
N ILE A 548 -22.93 18.67 -23.62
CA ILE A 548 -23.35 18.98 -25.01
C ILE A 548 -24.87 19.24 -25.08
N SER A 549 -25.67 18.42 -24.39
CA SER A 549 -27.13 18.58 -24.40
C SER A 549 -27.60 19.86 -23.69
N LEU A 550 -26.88 20.30 -22.67
CA LEU A 550 -27.18 21.54 -21.95
C LEU A 550 -26.75 22.76 -22.76
N GLN A 551 -25.57 22.71 -23.38
CA GLN A 551 -25.13 23.77 -24.29
C GLN A 551 -26.13 23.98 -25.43
N GLN A 552 -26.65 22.90 -26.02
CA GLN A 552 -27.69 23.00 -27.05
C GLN A 552 -29.01 23.61 -26.54
N GLN A 553 -29.33 23.45 -25.26
CA GLN A 553 -30.52 24.08 -24.67
C GLN A 553 -30.31 25.57 -24.43
N LEU A 554 -29.12 25.95 -23.94
CA LEU A 554 -28.72 27.34 -23.76
C LEU A 554 -28.74 28.08 -25.10
N ASP A 555 -28.05 27.53 -26.11
CA ASP A 555 -27.98 28.12 -27.45
C ASP A 555 -29.40 28.27 -28.06
N ALA A 556 -30.31 27.32 -27.84
CA ALA A 556 -31.69 27.41 -28.31
C ALA A 556 -32.53 28.44 -27.54
N SER A 557 -32.31 28.60 -26.24
CA SER A 557 -33.01 29.62 -25.44
C SER A 557 -32.58 31.04 -25.78
N GLU A 558 -31.30 31.24 -26.15
CA GLU A 558 -30.79 32.53 -26.61
C GLU A 558 -31.38 32.91 -27.99
N GLU A 559 -31.54 31.94 -28.90
CA GLU A 559 -32.20 32.16 -30.20
C GLU A 559 -33.70 32.53 -30.05
N ASP A 560 -34.41 31.93 -29.09
CA ASP A 560 -35.82 32.26 -28.81
C ASP A 560 -35.99 33.65 -28.16
N GLU A 561 -35.04 34.10 -27.33
CA GLU A 561 -35.04 35.45 -26.74
C GLU A 561 -34.75 36.56 -27.78
N GLU A 562 -33.89 36.29 -28.77
CA GLU A 562 -33.60 37.23 -29.87
C GLU A 562 -34.78 37.40 -30.86
N GLU A 563 -35.63 36.37 -31.04
CA GLU A 563 -36.82 36.47 -31.89
C GLU A 563 -37.97 37.27 -31.23
N ASP A 564 -38.14 37.17 -29.91
CA ASP A 564 -39.18 37.89 -29.16
C ASP A 564 -38.86 39.40 -28.98
N GLU A 565 -37.58 39.79 -28.97
CA GLU A 565 -37.19 41.22 -29.02
C GLU A 565 -37.34 41.84 -30.42
N GLY A 566 -37.40 41.03 -31.48
CA GLY A 566 -37.52 41.45 -32.87
C GLY A 566 -38.94 41.80 -33.35
N GLU A 567 -39.99 41.25 -32.72
CA GLU A 567 -41.40 41.54 -33.09
C GLU A 567 -41.99 42.77 -32.37
N GLY A 568 -41.21 43.44 -31.51
CA GLY A 568 -41.63 44.59 -30.72
C GLY A 568 -41.23 45.99 -31.21
N ALA A 569 -40.59 46.13 -32.39
CA ALA A 569 -40.08 47.40 -32.92
C ALA A 569 -40.95 48.04 -34.02
#